data_AF-A0A660PW81-F1
#
_entry.id   AF-A0A660PW81-F1
#
_cell.length_a   1.000
_cell.length_b   1.000
_cell.length_c   1.000
_cell.angle_alpha   90.00
_cell.angle_beta   90.00
_cell.angle_gamma   90.00
#
_symmetry.space_group_name_H-M   'P 1'
#
loop_
_entity.id
_entity.type
_entity.pdbx_description
1 polymer ?
#
loop_
_entity_poly.entity_id
_entity_poly.type
_entity_poly.pdbx_seq_one_letter_code
_entity_poly.pdbx_strand_id
1 'polypeptide(L)'
;MEQTAAQIFAYSSLLQSSGLIGIAILFLIMGIRDIREERFEGYFSLILSVFFAIAHVFHLSNLPTKGILSSPIGQINGWIWFSVLLAPALIALFVLRGIVNFMTSNSRLGLVKLFFGLTLLCYLFMLGNGWAVDIKAIITVIWLLLLFKIELGVLTD
;
A
#
# COMPACT_ATOMS: atom_id res chain seq x y z
N MET A 1 -31.00 8.11 5.00
CA MET A 1 -29.70 8.83 4.92
C MET A 1 -28.91 8.75 6.22
N GLU A 2 -29.51 8.80 7.41
CA GLU A 2 -28.76 8.66 8.68
C GLU A 2 -28.15 7.26 8.89
N GLN A 3 -28.88 6.19 8.57
CA GLN A 3 -28.36 4.82 8.73
C GLN A 3 -27.19 4.50 7.79
N THR A 4 -27.13 5.13 6.62
CA THR A 4 -26.03 4.99 5.66
C THR A 4 -24.78 5.74 6.14
N ALA A 5 -24.94 6.96 6.68
CA ALA A 5 -23.83 7.69 7.28
C ALA A 5 -23.26 6.90 8.48
N ALA A 6 -24.12 6.41 9.39
CA ALA A 6 -23.67 5.65 10.56
C ALA A 6 -22.88 4.37 10.21
N GLN A 7 -23.20 3.70 9.10
CA GLN A 7 -22.46 2.53 8.62
C GLN A 7 -21.13 2.90 7.93
N ILE A 8 -21.06 4.03 7.23
CA ILE A 8 -19.82 4.59 6.69
C ILE A 8 -18.87 5.01 7.82
N PHE A 9 -19.42 5.53 8.93
CA PHE A 9 -18.67 5.97 10.11
C PHE A 9 -18.47 4.89 11.17
N ALA A 10 -18.78 3.62 10.86
CA ALA A 10 -18.40 2.52 11.74
C ALA A 10 -16.86 2.44 11.84
N TYR A 11 -16.34 2.16 13.03
CA TYR A 11 -14.91 2.30 13.34
C TYR A 11 -13.98 1.55 12.36
N SER A 12 -14.39 0.36 11.90
CA SER A 12 -13.60 -0.45 10.94
C SER A 12 -13.67 0.06 9.50
N SER A 13 -14.85 0.47 9.01
CA SER A 13 -15.03 0.99 7.66
C SER A 13 -14.39 2.37 7.49
N LEU A 14 -14.42 3.20 8.53
CA LEU A 14 -13.75 4.49 8.53
C LEU A 14 -12.23 4.35 8.43
N LEU A 15 -11.63 3.43 9.19
CA LEU A 15 -10.18 3.20 9.15
C LEU A 15 -9.73 2.66 7.78
N GLN A 16 -10.51 1.77 7.17
CA GLN A 16 -10.23 1.25 5.83
C GLN A 16 -10.37 2.31 4.76
N SER A 17 -11.48 3.05 4.79
CA SER A 17 -11.77 4.12 3.83
C SER A 17 -10.71 5.24 3.90
N SER A 18 -10.37 5.69 5.10
CA SER A 18 -9.32 6.69 5.33
C SER A 18 -7.91 6.19 4.98
N GLY A 19 -7.61 4.91 5.26
CA GLY A 19 -6.34 4.29 4.85
C GLY A 19 -6.19 4.20 3.34
N LEU A 20 -7.25 3.77 2.63
CA LEU A 20 -7.28 3.67 1.17
C LEU A 20 -7.02 5.01 0.49
N ILE A 21 -7.74 6.06 0.90
CA ILE A 21 -7.55 7.39 0.32
C ILE A 21 -6.20 8.00 0.74
N GLY A 22 -5.77 7.79 1.99
CA GLY A 22 -4.48 8.26 2.47
C GLY A 22 -3.31 7.66 1.69
N ILE A 23 -3.36 6.36 1.42
CA ILE A 23 -2.34 5.66 0.61
C ILE A 23 -2.42 6.07 -0.86
N ALA A 24 -3.62 6.29 -1.40
CA ALA A 24 -3.77 6.83 -2.76
C ALA A 24 -3.11 8.21 -2.88
N ILE A 25 -3.38 9.12 -1.95
CA ILE A 25 -2.79 10.48 -1.93
C ILE A 25 -1.27 10.40 -1.75
N LEU A 26 -0.78 9.52 -0.88
CA LEU A 26 0.66 9.31 -0.69
C LEU A 26 1.34 8.93 -2.01
N PHE A 27 0.81 7.93 -2.71
CA PHE A 27 1.37 7.51 -3.99
C PHE A 27 1.18 8.57 -5.09
N LEU A 28 0.12 9.36 -5.03
CA LEU A 28 -0.08 10.49 -5.94
C LEU A 28 1.02 11.54 -5.78
N ILE A 29 1.26 11.98 -4.54
CA ILE A 29 2.30 12.97 -4.20
C ILE A 29 3.68 12.45 -4.62
N MET A 30 3.97 11.19 -4.28
CA MET A 30 5.22 10.53 -4.67
C MET A 30 5.38 10.47 -6.20
N GLY A 31 4.31 10.10 -6.92
CA GLY A 31 4.31 10.03 -8.38
C GLY A 31 4.53 11.39 -9.05
N ILE A 32 3.82 12.43 -8.60
CA ILE A 32 3.97 13.80 -9.12
C ILE A 32 5.38 14.33 -8.84
N ARG A 33 5.90 14.14 -7.62
CA ARG A 33 7.25 14.57 -7.25
C ARG A 33 8.30 13.94 -8.15
N ASP A 34 8.23 12.63 -8.33
CA ASP A 34 9.23 11.88 -9.09
C ASP A 34 9.16 12.20 -10.60
N ILE A 35 7.95 12.40 -11.16
CA ILE A 35 7.79 12.87 -12.55
C ILE A 35 8.36 14.28 -12.74
N ARG A 36 8.14 15.18 -11.76
CA ARG A 36 8.71 16.53 -11.78
C ARG A 36 10.24 16.52 -11.74
N GLU A 37 10.84 15.52 -11.10
CA GLU A 37 12.28 15.28 -11.07
C GLU A 37 12.78 14.43 -12.27
N GLU A 38 11.95 14.25 -13.30
CA GLU A 38 12.25 13.48 -14.52
C GLU A 38 12.59 12.00 -14.25
N ARG A 39 12.12 11.45 -13.13
CA ARG A 39 12.31 10.05 -12.77
C ARG A 39 11.13 9.22 -13.28
N PHE A 40 11.42 8.27 -14.17
CA PHE A 40 10.44 7.31 -14.68
C PHE A 40 9.72 6.50 -13.58
N GLU A 41 10.32 6.40 -12.40
CA GLU A 41 9.73 5.74 -11.22
C GLU A 41 8.39 6.33 -10.77
N GLY A 42 8.15 7.60 -11.07
CA GLY A 42 6.91 8.29 -10.69
C GLY A 42 5.66 7.72 -11.37
N TYR A 43 5.79 7.14 -12.57
CA TYR A 43 4.66 6.51 -13.27
C TYR A 43 4.13 5.29 -12.52
N PHE A 44 5.00 4.49 -11.88
CA PHE A 44 4.55 3.34 -11.08
C PHE A 44 3.77 3.79 -9.84
N SER A 45 4.19 4.88 -9.20
CA SER A 45 3.45 5.45 -8.08
C SER A 45 2.11 6.06 -8.51
N LEU A 46 2.03 6.68 -9.69
CA LEU A 46 0.74 7.13 -10.22
C LEU A 46 -0.22 5.96 -10.49
N ILE A 47 0.26 4.86 -11.07
CA ILE A 47 -0.57 3.65 -11.29
C ILE A 47 -1.08 3.11 -9.96
N LEU A 48 -0.23 3.04 -8.93
CA LEU A 48 -0.65 2.63 -7.58
C LEU A 48 -1.66 3.60 -6.98
N SER A 49 -1.47 4.92 -7.12
CA SER A 49 -2.45 5.92 -6.68
C SER A 49 -3.82 5.68 -7.30
N VAL A 50 -3.88 5.45 -8.61
CA VAL A 50 -5.13 5.17 -9.32
C VAL A 50 -5.74 3.87 -8.82
N PHE A 51 -4.93 2.82 -8.66
CA PHE A 51 -5.39 1.54 -8.11
C PHE A 51 -6.02 1.69 -6.72
N PHE A 52 -5.36 2.40 -5.79
CA PHE A 52 -5.90 2.62 -4.45
C PHE A 52 -7.13 3.54 -4.44
N ALA A 53 -7.21 4.51 -5.34
CA ALA A 53 -8.41 5.33 -5.52
C ALA A 53 -9.60 4.52 -6.06
N ILE A 54 -9.37 3.62 -7.03
CA ILE A 54 -10.41 2.70 -7.51
C ILE A 54 -10.84 1.74 -6.39
N ALA A 55 -9.89 1.17 -5.66
CA ALA A 55 -10.18 0.32 -4.51
C ALA A 55 -10.99 1.05 -3.42
N HIS A 56 -10.72 2.34 -3.20
CA HIS A 56 -11.50 3.20 -2.32
C HIS A 56 -12.95 3.36 -2.78
N VAL A 57 -13.17 3.70 -4.06
CA VAL A 57 -14.52 3.85 -4.63
C VAL A 57 -15.26 2.52 -4.61
N PHE A 58 -14.59 1.42 -4.93
CA PHE A 58 -15.15 0.08 -4.87
C PHE A 58 -15.56 -0.30 -3.44
N HIS A 59 -14.71 -0.01 -2.45
CA HIS A 59 -15.02 -0.24 -1.04
C HIS A 59 -16.26 0.55 -0.59
N LEU A 60 -16.32 1.85 -0.91
CA LEU A 60 -17.48 2.70 -0.61
C LEU A 60 -18.78 2.16 -1.24
N SER A 61 -18.69 1.64 -2.46
CA SER A 61 -19.84 1.10 -3.21
C SER A 61 -20.34 -0.24 -2.65
N ASN A 62 -19.47 -0.98 -1.94
CA ASN A 62 -19.78 -2.28 -1.34
C ASN A 62 -20.02 -2.22 0.18
N LEU A 63 -20.06 -1.02 0.77
CA LEU A 63 -20.47 -0.88 2.17
C LEU A 63 -21.90 -1.41 2.32
N PRO A 64 -22.19 -2.27 3.31
CA PRO A 64 -23.44 -3.00 3.38
C PRO A 64 -24.62 -2.06 3.68
N THR A 65 -25.20 -1.48 2.64
CA THR A 65 -26.51 -0.85 2.68
C THR A 65 -27.55 -1.95 2.82
N LYS A 66 -27.82 -2.38 4.06
CA LYS A 66 -28.93 -3.29 4.47
C LYS A 66 -29.55 -4.08 3.31
N GLY A 67 -28.81 -5.05 2.77
CA GLY A 67 -29.24 -5.81 1.61
C GLY A 67 -28.56 -7.17 1.62
N ILE A 68 -29.33 -8.20 1.29
CA ILE A 68 -29.08 -9.65 1.41
C ILE A 68 -27.80 -10.13 0.66
N LEU A 69 -27.09 -9.23 0.00
CA LEU A 69 -25.82 -9.47 -0.70
C LEU A 69 -24.64 -8.95 0.16
N SER A 70 -24.42 -9.55 1.32
CA SER A 70 -23.17 -9.34 2.06
C SER A 70 -22.04 -10.03 1.30
N SER A 71 -21.37 -9.30 0.41
CA SER A 71 -20.15 -9.77 -0.24
C SER A 71 -19.10 -10.14 0.83
N PRO A 72 -18.43 -11.29 0.74
CA PRO A 72 -17.37 -11.69 1.68
C PRO A 72 -16.21 -10.69 1.74
N ILE A 73 -16.11 -9.78 0.77
CA ILE A 73 -15.11 -8.69 0.71
C ILE A 73 -15.46 -7.55 1.70
N GLY A 74 -16.74 -7.35 2.01
CA GLY A 74 -17.20 -6.31 2.94
C GLY A 74 -16.92 -6.62 4.42
N GLN A 75 -16.45 -7.82 4.74
CA GLN A 75 -16.10 -8.27 6.09
C GLN A 75 -14.59 -8.41 6.33
N ILE A 76 -13.77 -7.94 5.38
CA ILE A 76 -12.32 -7.95 5.53
C ILE A 76 -11.95 -6.95 6.62
N ASN A 77 -11.35 -7.41 7.72
CA ASN A 77 -10.84 -6.56 8.79
C ASN A 77 -9.72 -5.64 8.26
N GLY A 78 -9.56 -4.43 8.81
CA GLY A 78 -8.55 -3.46 8.34
C GLY A 78 -7.13 -4.03 8.34
N TRP A 79 -6.83 -4.94 9.26
CA TRP A 79 -5.56 -5.68 9.32
C TRP A 79 -5.35 -6.66 8.16
N ILE A 80 -6.41 -7.34 7.71
CA ILE A 80 -6.34 -8.22 6.53
C ILE A 80 -6.07 -7.38 5.29
N TRP A 81 -6.68 -6.20 5.19
CA TRP A 81 -6.47 -5.29 4.08
C TRP A 81 -5.01 -4.85 3.93
N PHE A 82 -4.35 -4.46 5.03
CA PHE A 82 -2.93 -4.09 5.01
C PHE A 82 -2.07 -5.23 4.46
N SER A 83 -2.33 -6.45 4.92
CA SER A 83 -1.53 -7.62 4.53
C SER A 83 -1.77 -8.07 3.09
N VAL A 84 -3.01 -7.97 2.59
CA VAL A 84 -3.41 -8.52 1.29
C VAL A 84 -3.28 -7.49 0.15
N LEU A 85 -3.49 -6.20 0.43
CA LEU A 85 -3.49 -5.17 -0.61
C LEU A 85 -2.23 -4.30 -0.56
N LEU A 86 -1.92 -3.74 0.62
CA LEU A 86 -0.79 -2.82 0.76
C LEU A 86 0.55 -3.55 0.65
N ALA A 87 0.68 -4.74 1.23
CA ALA A 87 1.95 -5.45 1.22
C ALA A 87 2.42 -5.83 -0.19
N PRO A 88 1.59 -6.42 -1.06
CA PRO A 88 1.99 -6.68 -2.45
C PRO A 88 2.30 -5.40 -3.23
N ALA A 89 1.55 -4.32 -3.00
CA ALA A 89 1.83 -3.02 -3.64
C ALA A 89 3.20 -2.46 -3.22
N LEU A 90 3.54 -2.56 -1.93
CA LEU A 90 4.86 -2.16 -1.42
C LEU A 90 5.98 -3.02 -2.00
N ILE A 91 5.80 -4.35 -2.03
CA ILE A 91 6.78 -5.26 -2.63
C ILE A 91 7.00 -4.90 -4.09
N ALA A 92 5.92 -4.74 -4.87
CA ALA A 92 6.01 -4.35 -6.28
C ALA A 92 6.74 -3.03 -6.46
N LEU A 93 6.44 -2.03 -5.63
CA LEU A 93 7.09 -0.72 -5.69
C LEU A 93 8.59 -0.80 -5.35
N PHE A 94 8.97 -1.52 -4.29
CA PHE A 94 10.38 -1.74 -3.93
C PHE A 94 11.15 -2.47 -5.02
N VAL A 95 10.57 -3.52 -5.57
CA VAL A 95 11.22 -4.33 -6.61
C VAL A 95 11.34 -3.55 -7.91
N LEU A 96 10.26 -2.95 -8.41
CA LEU A 96 10.27 -2.22 -9.68
C LEU A 96 11.19 -1.00 -9.61
N ARG A 97 11.09 -0.18 -8.55
CA ARG A 97 12.01 0.95 -8.36
C ARG A 97 13.44 0.48 -8.14
N GLY A 98 13.63 -0.63 -7.45
CA GLY A 98 14.94 -1.23 -7.24
C GLY A 98 15.60 -1.66 -8.55
N ILE A 99 14.87 -2.34 -9.43
CA ILE A 99 15.35 -2.72 -10.78
C ILE A 99 15.69 -1.47 -11.59
N VAL A 100 14.79 -0.47 -11.65
CA VAL A 100 15.01 0.76 -12.42
C VAL A 100 16.25 1.51 -11.92
N ASN A 101 16.41 1.69 -10.61
CA ASN A 101 17.59 2.34 -10.03
C ASN A 101 18.88 1.55 -10.29
N PHE A 102 18.82 0.23 -10.21
CA PHE A 102 19.96 -0.63 -10.48
C PHE A 102 20.42 -0.53 -11.95
N MET A 103 19.48 -0.40 -12.90
CA MET A 103 19.75 -0.25 -14.33
C MET A 103 20.22 1.16 -14.72
N THR A 104 19.86 2.21 -13.98
CA THR A 104 20.10 3.63 -14.33
C THR A 104 21.33 4.24 -13.65
N SER A 105 22.32 3.43 -13.29
CA SER A 105 23.59 3.83 -12.63
C SER A 105 23.51 4.18 -11.13
N ASN A 106 22.36 4.01 -10.48
CA ASN A 106 22.21 4.15 -9.02
C ASN A 106 22.23 2.78 -8.32
N SER A 107 23.27 1.97 -8.59
CA SER A 107 23.33 0.56 -8.18
C SER A 107 23.17 0.34 -6.67
N ARG A 108 23.77 1.21 -5.82
CA ARG A 108 23.64 1.12 -4.35
C ARG A 108 22.19 1.30 -3.93
N LEU A 109 21.53 2.35 -4.42
CA LEU A 109 20.13 2.66 -4.11
C LEU A 109 19.19 1.55 -4.62
N GLY A 110 19.43 1.06 -5.84
CA GLY A 110 18.67 -0.03 -6.43
C GLY A 110 18.76 -1.32 -5.61
N LEU A 111 19.97 -1.68 -5.18
CA LEU A 111 20.22 -2.88 -4.37
C LEU A 111 19.56 -2.77 -2.99
N VAL A 112 19.60 -1.60 -2.35
CA VAL A 112 18.90 -1.35 -1.09
C VAL A 112 17.38 -1.53 -1.25
N LYS A 113 16.78 -0.91 -2.29
CA LYS A 113 15.34 -1.04 -2.56
C LYS A 113 14.95 -2.50 -2.87
N LEU A 114 15.75 -3.21 -3.67
CA LEU A 114 15.54 -4.64 -3.96
C LEU A 114 15.62 -5.49 -2.70
N PHE A 115 16.63 -5.26 -1.86
CA PHE A 115 16.80 -5.97 -0.61
C PHE A 115 15.55 -5.81 0.27
N PHE A 116 15.10 -4.58 0.51
CA PHE A 116 13.88 -4.34 1.31
C PHE A 116 12.64 -5.01 0.72
N GLY A 117 12.45 -4.96 -0.61
CA GLY A 117 11.32 -5.61 -1.27
C GLY A 117 11.33 -7.13 -1.12
N LEU A 118 12.49 -7.76 -1.33
CA LEU A 118 12.67 -9.20 -1.20
C LEU A 118 12.56 -9.67 0.26
N THR A 119 13.06 -8.88 1.21
CA THR A 119 12.92 -9.19 2.64
C THR A 119 11.46 -9.14 3.09
N LEU A 120 10.68 -8.15 2.62
CA LEU A 120 9.23 -8.10 2.91
C LEU A 120 8.51 -9.32 2.34
N LEU A 121 8.84 -9.70 1.10
CA LEU A 121 8.30 -10.89 0.45
C LEU A 121 8.63 -12.15 1.29
N CYS A 122 9.88 -12.29 1.73
CA CYS A 122 10.30 -13.41 2.56
C CYS A 122 9.53 -13.45 3.89
N TYR A 123 9.43 -12.32 4.59
CA TYR A 123 8.72 -12.25 5.86
C TYR A 123 7.24 -12.58 5.74
N LEU A 124 6.54 -12.11 4.70
CA LEU A 124 5.10 -12.28 4.60
C LEU A 124 4.67 -13.60 3.96
N PHE A 125 5.43 -14.09 2.98
CA PHE A 125 4.99 -15.21 2.13
C PHE A 125 5.81 -16.49 2.33
N MET A 126 7.08 -16.41 2.75
CA MET A 126 7.91 -17.60 2.97
C MET A 126 7.92 -18.02 4.44
N LEU A 127 8.23 -17.10 5.34
CA LEU A 127 8.36 -17.37 6.78
C LEU A 127 7.05 -17.15 7.51
N GLY A 128 6.35 -16.07 7.19
CA GLY A 128 5.18 -15.61 7.92
C GLY A 128 3.86 -16.14 7.41
N ASN A 129 3.81 -17.13 6.51
CA ASN A 129 2.54 -17.60 5.97
C ASN A 129 1.55 -18.01 7.09
N GLY A 130 2.06 -18.65 8.16
CA GLY A 130 1.28 -19.01 9.35
C GLY A 130 1.13 -17.91 10.42
N TRP A 131 1.72 -16.73 10.23
CA TRP A 131 1.61 -15.65 11.21
C TRP A 131 0.20 -15.07 11.27
N ALA A 132 -0.18 -14.63 12.47
CA ALA A 132 -1.40 -13.86 12.68
C ALA A 132 -1.42 -12.64 11.73
N VAL A 133 -2.62 -12.32 11.25
CA VAL A 133 -2.84 -11.20 10.32
C VAL A 133 -2.32 -9.89 10.88
N ASP A 134 -2.48 -9.69 12.19
CA ASP A 134 -2.07 -8.47 12.88
C ASP A 134 -0.55 -8.26 12.77
N ILE A 135 0.23 -9.34 12.90
CA ILE A 135 1.71 -9.32 12.76
C ILE A 135 2.08 -8.96 11.32
N LYS A 136 1.45 -9.59 10.33
CA LYS A 136 1.69 -9.31 8.91
C LYS A 136 1.42 -7.85 8.57
N ALA A 137 0.34 -7.30 9.11
CA ALA A 137 -0.03 -5.92 8.89
C ALA A 137 0.92 -4.94 9.58
N ILE A 138 1.34 -5.21 10.83
CA ILE A 138 2.34 -4.41 11.54
C ILE A 138 3.65 -4.36 10.73
N ILE A 139 4.12 -5.50 10.24
CA ILE A 139 5.31 -5.58 9.38
C ILE A 139 5.12 -4.76 8.11
N THR A 140 3.95 -4.85 7.48
CA THR A 140 3.65 -4.05 6.29
C THR A 140 3.72 -2.54 6.58
N VAL A 141 3.20 -2.09 7.73
CA VAL A 141 3.28 -0.68 8.14
C VAL A 141 4.73 -0.27 8.42
N ILE A 142 5.54 -1.13 9.04
CA ILE A 142 6.97 -0.87 9.24
C ILE A 142 7.67 -0.65 7.88
N TRP A 143 7.36 -1.47 6.88
CA TRP A 143 7.93 -1.30 5.54
C TRP A 143 7.46 -0.04 4.82
N LEU A 144 6.22 0.37 5.03
CA LEU A 144 5.74 1.67 4.55
C LEU A 144 6.58 2.82 5.16
N LEU A 145 6.88 2.76 6.46
CA LEU A 145 7.73 3.76 7.12
C LEU A 145 9.18 3.71 6.61
N LEU A 146 9.72 2.52 6.34
CA LEU A 146 11.05 2.37 5.73
C LEU A 146 11.09 2.97 4.33
N LEU A 147 10.04 2.77 3.52
CA LEU A 147 9.92 3.40 2.20
C LEU A 147 10.05 4.92 2.33
N PHE A 148 9.32 5.53 3.26
CA PHE A 148 9.42 6.98 3.50
C PHE A 148 10.83 7.41 3.87
N LYS A 149 11.50 6.68 4.76
CA LYS A 149 12.87 7.03 5.17
C LYS A 149 13.86 6.96 4.01
N ILE A 150 13.72 5.98 3.11
CA ILE A 150 14.55 5.86 1.91
C ILE A 150 14.26 7.03 0.96
N GLU A 151 12.99 7.36 0.76
CA GLU A 151 12.56 8.44 -0.15
C GLU A 151 12.86 9.86 0.38
N LEU A 152 13.14 9.98 1.69
CA LEU A 152 13.63 11.19 2.33
C LEU A 152 15.17 11.27 2.36
N GLY A 153 15.87 10.25 1.82
CA GLY A 153 17.34 10.19 1.82
C GLY A 153 17.99 9.73 3.12
N VAL A 154 17.22 9.58 4.20
CA VAL A 154 17.72 9.32 5.57
C VAL A 154 18.47 7.98 5.71
N LEU A 155 18.16 7.00 4.86
CA LEU A 155 18.76 5.65 4.91
C LEU A 155 19.81 5.40 3.83
N THR A 156 20.09 6.38 2.98
CA THR A 156 20.95 6.21 1.79
C THR A 156 22.25 7.00 1.85
N ASP A 157 22.37 7.91 2.82
CA ASP A 157 23.62 8.56 3.21
C ASP A 157 24.53 7.55 3.94
#